data_AF-A0A5S6QDR6-F1
#
_entry.id   AF-A0A5S6QDR6-F1
#
_cell.length_a   1.000
_cell.length_b   1.000
_cell.length_c   1.000
_cell.angle_alpha   90.00
_cell.angle_beta   90.00
_cell.angle_gamma   90.00
#
_symmetry.space_group_name_H-M   'P 1'
#
loop_
_entity.id
_entity.type
_entity.pdbx_description
1 polymer ?
#
loop_
_entity_poly.entity_id
_entity_poly.type
_entity_poly.pdbx_seq_one_letter_code
_entity_poly.pdbx_strand_id
1 'polypeptide(L)'
;MTQIVELFQKQMEMQQQQIEAQRKQIETLLSRLAPVFLTNQTTTTFKLLNTLAGQPTPPKNINDLSMSNIVEFMKDQYDSRRFVVRERFRFWSDMKRKPGETIQEMAARIRQEAATCDFASINDPQDEALRTRLICSVGNEAVLKGIIHDKR
;
A
#
# COMPACT_ATOMS: atom_id res chain seq x y z
N MET A 1 -33.29 -8.03 55.44
CA MET A 1 -33.17 -8.07 53.96
C MET A 1 -32.86 -6.71 53.36
N THR A 2 -33.47 -5.61 53.82
CA THR A 2 -33.26 -4.24 53.28
C THR A 2 -31.81 -3.77 53.29
N GLN A 3 -31.06 -3.98 54.38
CA GLN A 3 -29.65 -3.59 54.48
C GLN A 3 -28.74 -4.33 53.48
N ILE A 4 -29.03 -5.59 53.18
CA ILE A 4 -28.25 -6.39 52.22
C ILE A 4 -28.50 -5.85 50.80
N VAL A 5 -29.74 -5.55 50.45
CA VAL A 5 -30.10 -4.95 49.15
C VAL A 5 -29.43 -3.58 48.98
N GLU A 6 -29.43 -2.74 50.00
CA GLU A 6 -28.73 -1.44 49.98
C GLU A 6 -27.21 -1.59 49.82
N LEU A 7 -26.60 -2.59 50.48
CA LEU A 7 -25.17 -2.85 50.36
C LEU A 7 -24.81 -3.31 48.95
N PHE A 8 -25.59 -4.22 48.36
CA PHE A 8 -25.41 -4.66 46.98
C PHE A 8 -25.62 -3.51 45.98
N GLN A 9 -26.63 -2.67 46.18
CA GLN A 9 -26.88 -1.50 45.34
C GLN A 9 -25.70 -0.52 45.37
N LYS A 10 -25.20 -0.19 46.57
CA LYS A 10 -24.00 0.66 46.73
C LYS A 10 -22.77 0.05 46.09
N GLN A 11 -22.61 -1.28 46.18
CA GLN A 11 -21.50 -1.98 45.53
C GLN A 11 -21.57 -1.90 44.00
N MET A 12 -22.77 -2.06 43.40
CA MET A 12 -22.96 -1.92 41.96
C MET A 12 -22.73 -0.48 41.49
N GLU A 13 -23.21 0.52 42.25
CA GLU A 13 -22.97 1.94 41.94
C GLU A 13 -21.49 2.29 41.98
N MET A 14 -20.75 1.79 42.99
CA MET A 14 -19.30 1.97 43.08
C MET A 14 -18.58 1.34 41.87
N GLN A 15 -18.98 0.13 41.46
CA GLN A 15 -18.40 -0.53 40.28
C GLN A 15 -18.70 0.25 39.00
N GLN A 16 -19.93 0.75 38.83
CA GLN A 16 -20.33 1.55 37.68
C GLN A 16 -19.52 2.85 37.58
N GLN A 17 -19.35 3.56 38.69
CA GLN A 17 -18.52 4.77 38.77
C GLN A 17 -17.07 4.49 38.40
N GLN A 18 -16.52 3.35 38.85
CA GLN A 18 -15.15 2.96 38.52
C GLN A 18 -14.98 2.66 37.03
N ILE A 19 -15.95 1.98 36.41
CA ILE A 19 -15.96 1.71 34.96
C ILE A 19 -16.04 3.02 34.18
N GLU A 20 -16.89 3.96 34.58
CA GLU A 20 -17.02 5.27 33.93
C GLU A 20 -15.73 6.09 34.04
N ALA A 21 -15.09 6.09 35.22
CA ALA A 21 -13.80 6.74 35.41
C ALA A 21 -12.72 6.15 34.48
N GLN A 22 -12.66 4.83 34.36
CA GLN A 22 -11.74 4.15 33.44
C GLN A 22 -12.01 4.51 31.98
N ARG A 23 -13.28 4.53 31.55
CA ARG A 23 -13.66 4.93 30.18
C ARG A 23 -13.21 6.35 29.86
N LYS A 24 -13.46 7.29 30.77
CA LYS A 24 -13.05 8.70 30.60
C LYS A 24 -11.53 8.86 30.53
N GLN A 25 -10.80 8.06 31.31
CA GLN A 25 -9.33 8.04 31.25
C GLN A 25 -8.84 7.51 29.89
N ILE A 26 -9.42 6.41 29.39
CA ILE A 26 -9.08 5.83 28.09
C ILE A 26 -9.36 6.85 26.97
N GLU A 27 -10.51 7.51 26.99
CA GLU A 27 -10.88 8.53 26.00
C GLU A 27 -9.88 9.70 25.99
N THR A 28 -9.44 10.13 27.17
CA THR A 28 -8.42 11.18 27.33
C THR A 28 -7.06 10.75 26.77
N LEU A 29 -6.69 9.47 26.93
CA LEU A 29 -5.45 8.93 26.36
C LEU A 29 -5.55 8.83 24.84
N LEU A 30 -6.69 8.37 24.31
CA LEU A 30 -6.91 8.22 22.88
C LEU A 30 -6.87 9.56 22.14
N SER A 31 -7.42 10.63 22.73
CA SER A 31 -7.39 11.98 22.12
C SER A 31 -5.98 12.57 21.99
N ARG A 32 -5.01 12.07 22.77
CA ARG A 32 -3.61 12.51 22.74
C ARG A 32 -2.71 11.68 21.84
N LEU A 33 -3.16 10.54 21.33
CA LEU A 33 -2.32 9.66 20.53
C LEU A 33 -1.83 10.31 19.24
N ALA A 34 -2.73 10.94 18.48
CA ALA A 34 -2.40 11.61 17.22
C ALA A 34 -1.38 12.76 17.40
N PRO A 35 -1.58 13.74 18.30
CA PRO A 35 -0.63 14.82 18.49
C PRO A 35 0.73 14.31 19.01
N VAL A 36 0.75 13.35 19.96
CA VAL A 36 1.99 12.74 20.44
C VAL A 36 2.73 12.00 19.32
N PHE A 37 2.00 11.31 18.44
CA PHE A 37 2.59 10.66 17.28
C PHE A 37 3.26 11.69 16.36
N LEU A 38 2.52 12.75 15.99
CA LEU A 38 2.99 13.80 15.08
C LEU A 38 4.24 14.52 15.61
N THR A 39 4.30 14.82 16.91
CA THR A 39 5.47 15.49 17.51
C THR A 39 6.72 14.62 17.56
N ASN A 40 6.56 13.29 17.52
CA ASN A 40 7.67 12.33 17.51
C ASN A 40 8.07 11.88 16.09
N GLN A 41 7.52 12.48 15.04
CA GLN A 41 7.88 12.15 13.66
C GLN A 41 9.07 12.97 13.14
N THR A 42 9.73 12.43 12.11
CA THR A 42 10.72 13.19 11.35
C THR A 42 10.05 14.35 10.59
N THR A 43 10.83 15.40 10.29
CA THR A 43 10.37 16.55 9.49
C THR A 43 9.78 16.13 8.15
N THR A 44 10.36 15.12 7.50
CA THR A 44 9.90 14.62 6.19
C THR A 44 8.52 13.97 6.31
N THR A 45 8.34 13.07 7.27
CA THR A 45 7.06 12.40 7.51
C THR A 45 5.97 13.39 7.92
N PHE A 46 6.30 14.36 8.78
CA PHE A 46 5.36 15.40 9.19
C PHE A 46 4.90 16.26 8.00
N LYS A 47 5.83 16.71 7.14
CA LYS A 47 5.51 17.49 5.93
C LYS A 47 4.64 16.70 4.94
N LEU A 48 4.92 15.40 4.78
CA LEU A 48 4.11 14.51 3.96
C LEU A 48 2.67 14.45 4.50
N LEU A 49 2.49 14.13 5.78
CA LEU A 49 1.17 14.07 6.41
C LEU A 49 0.43 15.40 6.34
N ASN A 50 1.13 16.54 6.50
CA ASN A 50 0.54 17.87 6.37
C ASN A 50 0.03 18.14 4.95
N THR A 51 0.78 17.68 3.94
CA THR A 51 0.38 17.80 2.54
C THR A 51 -0.86 16.94 2.27
N LEU A 52 -0.90 15.71 2.76
CA LEU A 52 -2.04 14.81 2.61
C LEU A 52 -3.29 15.33 3.32
N ALA A 53 -3.13 15.92 4.51
CA ALA A 53 -4.23 16.54 5.25
C ALA A 53 -4.92 17.66 4.47
N GLY A 54 -4.17 18.36 3.60
CA GLY A 54 -4.67 19.43 2.75
C GLY A 54 -5.32 18.97 1.43
N GLN A 55 -5.23 17.69 1.06
CA GLN A 55 -5.80 17.17 -0.19
C GLN A 55 -7.33 17.05 -0.19
N PRO A 56 -7.98 16.60 0.90
CA PRO A 56 -9.45 16.58 0.97
C PRO A 56 -10.06 17.97 0.79
N THR A 57 -11.28 18.01 0.27
CA THR A 57 -12.07 19.24 0.17
C THR A 57 -13.26 19.15 1.14
N PRO A 58 -13.34 19.99 2.18
CA PRO A 58 -12.42 21.08 2.54
C PRO A 58 -11.09 20.59 3.16
N PRO A 59 -10.01 21.39 3.07
CA PRO A 59 -8.71 21.05 3.66
C PRO A 59 -8.82 20.84 5.17
N LYS A 60 -8.16 19.80 5.69
CA LYS A 60 -8.09 19.54 7.13
C LYS A 60 -6.77 20.03 7.70
N ASN A 61 -6.80 20.54 8.93
CA ASN A 61 -5.57 20.81 9.67
C ASN A 61 -4.94 19.48 10.11
N ILE A 62 -3.62 19.36 10.03
CA ILE A 62 -2.91 18.16 10.48
C ILE A 62 -3.16 17.84 11.96
N ASN A 63 -3.35 18.87 12.80
CA ASN A 63 -3.60 18.70 14.24
C ASN A 63 -5.00 18.16 14.55
N ASP A 64 -5.92 18.24 13.58
CA ASP A 64 -7.30 17.74 13.71
C ASP A 64 -7.44 16.30 13.18
N LEU A 65 -6.34 15.68 12.73
CA LEU A 65 -6.37 14.30 12.25
C LEU A 65 -6.48 13.31 13.41
N SER A 66 -7.42 12.37 13.28
CA SER A 66 -7.46 11.19 14.14
C SER A 66 -6.29 10.25 13.81
N MET A 67 -5.93 9.41 14.79
CA MET A 67 -4.91 8.38 14.58
C MET A 67 -5.27 7.41 13.44
N SER A 68 -6.57 7.14 13.24
CA SER A 68 -7.04 6.30 12.13
C SER A 68 -6.70 6.91 10.77
N ASN A 69 -6.93 8.21 10.59
CA ASN A 69 -6.64 8.90 9.33
C ASN A 69 -5.13 8.93 9.06
N ILE A 70 -4.32 9.15 10.09
CA ILE A 70 -2.86 9.12 9.98
C ILE A 70 -2.39 7.73 9.52
N VAL A 71 -2.92 6.66 10.12
CA VAL A 71 -2.58 5.29 9.71
C VAL A 71 -3.00 5.00 8.27
N GLU A 72 -4.16 5.49 7.84
CA GLU A 72 -4.63 5.33 6.47
C GLU A 72 -3.73 6.05 5.46
N PHE A 73 -3.36 7.30 5.73
CA PHE A 73 -2.40 8.06 4.91
C PHE A 73 -1.04 7.37 4.84
N MET A 74 -0.54 6.88 5.98
CA MET A 74 0.73 6.17 6.03
C MET A 74 0.68 4.87 5.23
N LYS A 75 -0.42 4.12 5.30
CA LYS A 75 -0.63 2.94 4.45
C LYS A 75 -0.65 3.36 2.98
N ASP A 76 -1.44 4.33 2.58
CA ASP A 76 -1.50 4.70 1.15
C ASP A 76 -0.15 5.14 0.57
N GLN A 77 0.67 5.86 1.33
CA GLN A 77 1.95 6.39 0.86
C GLN A 77 3.15 5.45 1.01
N TYR A 78 3.17 4.62 2.06
CA TYR A 78 4.28 3.69 2.34
C TYR A 78 3.95 2.24 2.04
N ASP A 79 2.68 1.90 1.77
CA ASP A 79 2.36 0.63 1.14
C ASP A 79 3.00 0.62 -0.25
N SER A 80 3.45 -0.56 -0.63
CA SER A 80 4.08 -0.84 -1.90
C SER A 80 3.04 -0.85 -3.03
N ARG A 81 2.18 0.18 -3.13
CA ARG A 81 1.48 0.49 -4.37
C ARG A 81 2.55 0.80 -5.41
N ARG A 82 3.06 -0.27 -6.03
CA ARG A 82 3.95 -0.20 -7.16
C ARG A 82 3.15 0.55 -8.20
N PHE A 83 3.54 1.79 -8.47
CA PHE A 83 2.93 2.60 -9.50
C PHE A 83 2.90 1.77 -10.78
N VAL A 84 1.76 1.19 -11.12
CA VAL A 84 1.63 0.23 -12.23
C VAL A 84 2.15 0.86 -13.52
N VAL A 85 1.91 2.16 -13.68
CA VAL A 85 2.47 2.98 -14.77
C VAL A 85 3.99 2.98 -14.79
N ARG A 86 4.66 3.13 -13.63
CA ARG A 86 6.12 3.07 -13.52
C ARG A 86 6.66 1.67 -13.82
N GLU A 87 5.99 0.63 -13.31
CA GLU A 87 6.41 -0.76 -13.57
C GLU A 87 6.24 -1.10 -15.06
N ARG A 88 5.13 -0.69 -15.68
CA ARG A 88 4.91 -0.83 -17.14
C ARG A 88 5.91 0.01 -17.95
N PHE A 89 6.23 1.22 -17.52
CA PHE A 89 7.28 2.03 -18.15
C PHE A 89 8.63 1.32 -18.10
N ARG A 90 9.01 0.80 -16.93
CA ARG A 90 10.23 0.02 -16.75
C ARG A 90 10.23 -1.23 -17.63
N PHE A 91 9.11 -1.94 -17.68
CA PHE A 91 8.89 -3.08 -18.55
C PHE A 91 9.17 -2.69 -20.01
N TRP A 92 8.63 -1.59 -20.53
CA TRP A 92 8.89 -1.23 -21.93
C TRP A 92 10.23 -0.51 -22.19
N SER A 93 10.94 -0.05 -21.16
CA SER A 93 12.19 0.70 -21.31
C SER A 93 13.44 -0.18 -21.35
N ASP A 94 13.47 -1.27 -20.58
CA ASP A 94 14.66 -2.14 -20.46
C ASP A 94 14.51 -3.42 -21.30
N MET A 95 14.38 -3.26 -22.61
CA MET A 95 14.12 -4.38 -23.52
C MET A 95 15.36 -5.13 -23.95
N LYS A 96 16.58 -4.71 -23.59
CA LYS A 96 17.79 -5.36 -24.09
C LYS A 96 18.08 -6.67 -23.36
N ARG A 97 18.53 -7.67 -24.09
CA ARG A 97 19.11 -8.88 -23.50
C ARG A 97 20.40 -8.53 -22.76
N LYS A 98 20.59 -9.06 -21.56
CA LYS A 98 21.85 -8.87 -20.82
C LYS A 98 22.98 -9.64 -21.49
N PRO A 99 24.24 -9.14 -21.46
CA PRO A 99 25.38 -9.88 -22.01
C PRO A 99 25.50 -11.26 -21.37
N GLY A 100 25.61 -12.32 -22.18
CA GLY A 100 25.76 -13.70 -21.70
C GLY A 100 24.48 -14.36 -21.15
N GLU A 101 23.35 -13.62 -21.04
CA GLU A 101 22.06 -14.20 -20.68
C GLU A 101 21.64 -15.23 -21.74
N THR A 102 20.94 -16.29 -21.35
CA THR A 102 20.31 -17.28 -22.25
C THR A 102 18.89 -16.85 -22.63
N ILE A 103 18.27 -17.50 -23.64
CA ILE A 103 16.89 -17.17 -24.04
C ILE A 103 15.90 -17.57 -22.91
N GLN A 104 16.14 -18.68 -22.21
CA GLN A 104 15.27 -19.10 -21.10
C GLN A 104 15.37 -18.17 -19.90
N GLU A 105 16.57 -17.71 -19.54
CA GLU A 105 16.78 -16.75 -18.44
C GLU A 105 16.10 -15.42 -18.75
N MET A 106 16.23 -14.95 -19.98
CA MET A 106 15.55 -13.74 -20.46
C MET A 106 14.03 -13.88 -20.37
N ALA A 107 13.46 -15.00 -20.81
CA ALA A 107 12.01 -15.26 -20.71
C ALA A 107 11.53 -15.35 -19.25
N ALA A 108 12.32 -15.96 -18.36
CA ALA A 108 12.02 -16.02 -16.93
C ALA A 108 12.02 -14.63 -16.28
N ARG A 109 13.00 -13.79 -16.62
CA ARG A 109 13.09 -12.39 -16.17
C ARG A 109 11.90 -11.56 -16.67
N ILE A 110 11.56 -11.66 -17.96
CA ILE A 110 10.40 -10.96 -18.53
C ILE A 110 9.11 -11.33 -17.78
N ARG A 111 8.91 -12.62 -17.43
CA ARG A 111 7.75 -13.05 -16.61
C ARG A 111 7.76 -12.45 -15.21
N GLN A 112 8.92 -12.38 -14.56
CA GLN A 112 9.06 -11.75 -13.24
C GLN A 112 8.75 -10.25 -13.27
N GLU A 113 9.21 -9.54 -14.30
CA GLU A 113 8.93 -8.11 -14.49
C GLU A 113 7.43 -7.88 -14.83
N ALA A 114 6.81 -8.77 -15.61
CA ALA A 114 5.40 -8.67 -15.94
C ALA A 114 4.47 -8.88 -14.73
N ALA A 115 4.90 -9.67 -13.73
CA ALA A 115 4.11 -9.96 -12.54
C ALA A 115 3.75 -8.70 -11.72
N THR A 116 4.52 -7.62 -11.86
CA THR A 116 4.36 -6.36 -11.10
C THR A 116 3.63 -5.28 -11.90
N CYS A 117 3.34 -5.56 -13.18
CA CYS A 117 2.74 -4.62 -14.13
C CYS A 117 1.22 -4.70 -14.20
N ASP A 118 0.60 -5.63 -13.45
CA ASP A 118 -0.85 -5.86 -13.41
C ASP A 118 -1.50 -5.86 -14.80
N PHE A 119 -0.97 -6.69 -15.72
CA PHE A 119 -1.53 -6.83 -17.06
C PHE A 119 -2.85 -7.60 -17.08
N ALA A 120 -3.17 -8.33 -16.00
CA ALA A 120 -4.40 -9.11 -15.85
C ALA A 120 -5.68 -8.24 -15.79
N SER A 121 -5.55 -6.94 -15.53
CA SER A 121 -6.64 -5.97 -15.62
C SER A 121 -7.13 -5.69 -17.05
N ILE A 122 -6.47 -6.25 -18.07
CA ILE A 122 -6.81 -6.13 -19.49
C ILE A 122 -6.96 -7.58 -19.99
N ASN A 123 -7.92 -7.88 -20.88
CA ASN A 123 -8.15 -9.23 -21.43
C ASN A 123 -7.14 -9.57 -22.56
N ASP A 124 -6.57 -10.77 -22.54
CA ASP A 124 -5.52 -11.28 -23.47
C ASP A 124 -4.15 -10.54 -23.65
N PRO A 125 -3.69 -9.61 -22.80
CA PRO A 125 -2.60 -8.68 -23.15
C PRO A 125 -1.29 -8.99 -22.44
N GLN A 126 -1.31 -9.85 -21.41
CA GLN A 126 -0.12 -10.34 -20.74
C GLN A 126 0.61 -11.28 -21.68
N ASP A 127 -0.10 -12.19 -22.32
CA ASP A 127 0.48 -13.09 -23.33
C ASP A 127 1.05 -12.30 -24.52
N GLU A 128 0.31 -11.31 -25.02
CA GLU A 128 0.79 -10.48 -26.12
C GLU A 128 1.96 -9.57 -25.71
N ALA A 129 1.92 -8.97 -24.51
CA ALA A 129 3.02 -8.18 -23.98
C ALA A 129 4.28 -9.02 -23.73
N LEU A 130 4.13 -10.24 -23.21
CA LEU A 130 5.24 -11.18 -23.00
C LEU A 130 5.85 -11.61 -24.35
N ARG A 131 5.03 -11.94 -25.35
CA ARG A 131 5.50 -12.29 -26.71
C ARG A 131 6.21 -11.12 -27.38
N THR A 132 5.59 -9.94 -27.37
CA THR A 132 6.16 -8.72 -27.95
C THR A 132 7.48 -8.36 -27.27
N ARG A 133 7.52 -8.37 -25.94
CA ARG A 133 8.73 -8.09 -25.16
C ARG A 133 9.83 -9.09 -25.51
N LEU A 134 9.51 -10.39 -25.57
CA LEU A 134 10.48 -11.44 -25.91
C LEU A 134 11.06 -11.23 -27.32
N ILE A 135 10.21 -10.95 -28.32
CA ILE A 135 10.61 -10.68 -29.70
C ILE A 135 11.53 -9.46 -29.79
N CYS A 136 11.14 -8.35 -29.16
CA CYS A 136 11.93 -7.12 -29.13
C CYS A 136 13.27 -7.32 -28.40
N SER A 137 13.32 -8.17 -27.38
CA SER A 137 14.54 -8.46 -26.62
C SER A 137 15.54 -9.37 -27.34
N VAL A 138 15.08 -10.25 -28.23
CA VAL A 138 15.97 -11.12 -29.02
C VAL A 138 16.77 -10.29 -30.04
N GLY A 139 16.14 -9.31 -30.69
CA GLY A 139 16.81 -8.34 -31.57
C GLY A 139 17.59 -8.93 -32.77
N ASN A 140 17.45 -10.23 -33.05
CA ASN A 140 18.13 -10.94 -34.12
C ASN A 140 17.12 -11.37 -35.19
N GLU A 141 17.20 -10.76 -36.36
CA GLU A 141 16.21 -10.95 -37.42
C GLU A 141 16.19 -12.38 -37.99
N ALA A 142 17.32 -13.09 -38.03
CA ALA A 142 17.39 -14.47 -38.50
C ALA A 142 16.66 -15.42 -37.55
N VAL A 143 16.85 -15.24 -36.24
CA VAL A 143 16.15 -16.01 -35.19
C VAL A 143 14.65 -15.69 -35.20
N LEU A 144 14.29 -14.41 -35.39
CA LEU A 144 12.90 -13.99 -35.48
C LEU A 144 12.19 -14.58 -36.69
N LYS A 145 12.84 -14.63 -37.87
CA LYS A 145 12.28 -15.29 -39.05
C LYS A 145 12.02 -16.77 -38.80
N GLY A 146 12.94 -17.48 -38.13
CA GLY A 146 12.72 -18.85 -37.71
C GLY A 146 11.49 -19.02 -36.82
N ILE A 147 11.38 -18.22 -35.75
CA ILE A 147 10.29 -18.32 -34.77
C ILE A 147 8.93 -17.89 -35.35
N ILE A 148 8.90 -16.87 -36.22
CA ILE A 148 7.66 -16.36 -36.82
C ILE A 148 7.15 -17.31 -37.92
N HIS A 149 8.05 -17.90 -38.72
CA HIS A 149 7.69 -18.82 -39.79
C HIS A 149 7.44 -20.26 -39.33
N ASP A 150 7.89 -20.65 -38.13
CA ASP A 150 7.66 -21.98 -37.54
C ASP A 150 6.30 -22.10 -36.81
N LYS A 151 5.37 -21.17 -37.05
CA LYS A 151 3.94 -21.40 -36.78
C LYS A 151 3.32 -22.18 -37.94
N ARG A 152 3.57 -23.49 -37.96
CA ARG A 152 2.76 -24.46 -38.71
C ARG A 152 2.17 -25.49 -37.75
#